data_AF-A0A5B8NUT3-F1
#
_entry.id   AF-A0A5B8NUT3-F1
#
_cell.length_a   1.000
_cell.length_b   1.000
_cell.length_c   1.000
_cell.angle_alpha   90.00
_cell.angle_beta   90.00
_cell.angle_gamma   90.00
#
_symmetry.space_group_name_H-M   'P 1'
#
loop_
_entity.id
_entity.type
_entity.pdbx_description
1 polymer ?
#
loop_
_entity_poly.entity_id
_entity_poly.type
_entity_poly.pdbx_seq_one_letter_code
_entity_poly.pdbx_strand_id
1 'polypeptide(L)'
;MQSLIKDENSIIFVRKQKGIINGLEILNTGIRSGQLLRLGRGSFIPAHHYHSLNELEQYTVWIKAVAADYAQYAMVGNSAAILHNLWFHNSRPFRVEIHRRTTLFRKRTTAPLHLYNVRVTPDEIEVLGGVKVTNIARTILDIFRIHDAHSAFVTLSHALATNRVTLAELEQAANQCTWLDHLHEYDQLIKEIRYPFATKEEALAYSHAHIELEEKFF
;
A
#
# COMPACT_ATOMS: atom_id res chain seq x y z
N MET A 1 6.95 23.17 0.00
CA MET A 1 5.84 24.08 -0.35
C MET A 1 4.73 23.20 -0.90
N GLN A 2 3.64 22.94 -0.15
CA GLN A 2 2.55 22.10 -0.64
C GLN A 2 1.45 23.01 -1.20
N SER A 3 1.41 23.10 -2.52
CA SER A 3 0.37 23.78 -3.30
C SER A 3 -0.94 23.01 -3.27
N LEU A 4 -2.05 23.69 -3.52
CA LEU A 4 -3.32 23.07 -3.91
C LEU A 4 -3.05 22.21 -5.16
N ILE A 5 -2.93 20.90 -4.97
CA ILE A 5 -2.97 19.97 -6.10
C ILE A 5 -4.42 19.52 -6.15
N LYS A 6 -5.18 20.14 -7.07
CA LYS A 6 -6.34 19.49 -7.64
C LYS A 6 -5.75 18.29 -8.38
N ASP A 7 -5.78 17.11 -7.76
CA ASP A 7 -5.57 15.89 -8.53
C ASP A 7 -6.67 15.87 -9.59
N GLU A 8 -6.34 15.47 -10.82
CA GLU A 8 -7.30 15.42 -11.92
C GLU A 8 -8.53 14.57 -11.54
N ASN A 9 -8.37 13.71 -10.52
CA ASN A 9 -9.37 12.85 -9.89
C ASN A 9 -9.97 13.38 -8.57
N SER A 10 -10.17 14.70 -8.43
CA SER A 10 -11.11 15.31 -7.46
C SER A 10 -10.78 15.24 -5.96
N ILE A 11 -9.54 14.92 -5.57
CA ILE A 11 -9.09 15.04 -4.17
C ILE A 11 -8.57 16.46 -3.91
N ILE A 12 -9.08 17.10 -2.86
CA ILE A 12 -8.68 18.44 -2.44
C ILE A 12 -7.83 18.35 -1.17
N PHE A 13 -6.56 18.74 -1.28
CA PHE A 13 -5.64 18.90 -0.15
C PHE A 13 -5.48 20.36 0.25
N VAL A 14 -5.86 20.68 1.48
CA VAL A 14 -5.80 22.03 2.06
C VAL A 14 -4.78 22.03 3.19
N ARG A 15 -3.51 22.24 2.84
CA ARG A 15 -2.48 22.51 3.85
C ARG A 15 -2.08 23.98 3.81
N LYS A 16 -2.56 24.74 4.81
CA LYS A 16 -2.21 26.15 5.13
C LYS A 16 -1.80 26.99 3.90
N GLN A 17 -2.77 27.40 3.09
CA GLN A 17 -2.57 28.59 2.28
C GLN A 17 -2.75 29.83 3.17
N LYS A 18 -1.68 30.60 3.35
CA LYS A 18 -1.79 32.00 3.76
C LYS A 18 -2.57 32.72 2.65
N GLY A 19 -3.78 33.18 2.95
CA GLY A 19 -4.55 34.06 2.04
C GLY A 19 -5.94 33.57 1.63
N ILE A 20 -6.33 32.31 1.87
CA ILE A 20 -7.74 31.91 1.70
C ILE A 20 -8.53 32.34 2.94
N ILE A 21 -9.07 33.55 2.90
CA ILE A 21 -10.13 33.98 3.81
C ILE A 21 -11.36 33.12 3.47
N ASN A 22 -11.97 32.47 4.46
CA ASN A 22 -13.22 31.66 4.41
C ASN A 22 -13.18 30.23 3.78
N GLY A 23 -12.03 29.71 3.36
CA GLY A 23 -11.95 28.36 2.75
C GLY A 23 -12.43 27.23 3.67
N LEU A 24 -12.13 27.34 4.97
CA LEU A 24 -12.57 26.37 5.98
C LEU A 24 -14.08 26.39 6.21
N GLU A 25 -14.72 27.55 6.13
CA GLU A 25 -16.17 27.66 6.30
C GLU A 25 -16.91 27.02 5.14
N ILE A 26 -16.47 27.24 3.90
CA ILE A 26 -17.03 26.60 2.71
C ILE A 26 -16.90 25.08 2.82
N LEU A 27 -15.74 24.57 3.22
CA LEU A 27 -15.52 23.13 3.40
C LEU A 27 -16.42 22.56 4.51
N ASN A 28 -16.53 23.23 5.65
CA ASN A 28 -17.39 22.79 6.74
C ASN A 28 -18.87 22.79 6.35
N THR A 29 -19.32 23.81 5.61
CA THR A 29 -20.67 23.86 5.05
C THR A 29 -20.90 22.70 4.09
N GLY A 30 -19.96 22.43 3.17
CA GLY A 30 -20.03 21.30 2.25
C GLY A 30 -20.06 19.94 2.94
N ILE A 31 -19.36 19.78 4.06
CA ILE A 31 -19.42 18.56 4.89
C ILE A 31 -20.78 18.43 5.57
N ARG A 32 -21.29 19.51 6.18
CA ARG A 32 -22.59 19.53 6.86
C ARG A 32 -23.75 19.30 5.89
N SER A 33 -23.65 19.79 4.65
CA SER A 33 -24.62 19.56 3.59
C SER A 33 -24.49 18.20 2.90
N GLY A 34 -23.48 17.40 3.25
CA GLY A 34 -23.21 16.10 2.62
C GLY A 34 -22.62 16.16 1.21
N GLN A 35 -22.25 17.35 0.72
CA GLN A 35 -21.64 17.52 -0.60
C GLN A 35 -20.16 17.15 -0.62
N LEU A 36 -19.49 17.19 0.54
CA LEU A 36 -18.09 16.81 0.72
C LEU A 36 -17.95 15.72 1.77
N LEU A 37 -17.08 14.76 1.50
CA LEU A 37 -16.57 13.82 2.49
C LEU A 37 -15.19 14.27 2.97
N ARG A 38 -14.96 14.14 4.27
CA ARG A 38 -13.65 14.37 4.89
C ARG A 38 -12.90 13.06 5.02
N LEU A 39 -11.75 12.98 4.34
CA LEU A 39 -10.88 11.80 4.34
C LEU A 39 -9.74 11.93 5.37
N GLY A 40 -9.39 13.14 5.79
CA GLY A 40 -8.27 13.35 6.70
C GLY A 40 -8.12 14.80 7.14
N ARG A 41 -6.93 15.17 7.61
CA ARG A 41 -6.63 16.56 7.99
C ARG A 41 -6.31 17.39 6.77
N GLY A 42 -7.34 18.10 6.29
CA GLY A 42 -7.20 18.94 5.10
C GLY A 42 -7.46 18.19 3.80
N SER A 43 -7.82 16.90 3.87
CA SER A 43 -8.14 16.07 2.70
C SER A 43 -9.66 15.93 2.59
N PHE A 44 -10.22 16.38 1.47
CA PHE A 44 -11.65 16.35 1.17
C PHE A 44 -11.90 15.83 -0.25
N ILE A 45 -13.06 15.23 -0.46
CA ILE A 45 -13.51 14.76 -1.78
C ILE A 45 -15.01 15.05 -1.95
N PRO A 46 -15.49 15.42 -3.15
CA PRO A 46 -16.92 15.50 -3.41
C PRO A 46 -17.61 14.15 -3.15
N ALA A 47 -18.69 14.16 -2.37
CA ALA A 47 -19.38 12.94 -1.96
C ALA A 47 -19.94 12.16 -3.15
N HIS A 48 -20.55 12.86 -4.11
CA HIS A 48 -21.08 12.25 -5.34
C HIS A 48 -19.99 11.51 -6.12
N HIS A 49 -18.79 12.10 -6.20
CA HIS A 49 -17.68 11.48 -6.90
C HIS A 49 -17.15 10.27 -6.13
N TYR A 50 -16.91 10.40 -4.82
CA TYR A 50 -16.48 9.27 -3.98
C TYR A 50 -17.45 8.08 -4.06
N HIS A 51 -18.76 8.34 -4.04
CA HIS A 51 -19.76 7.28 -4.15
C HIS A 51 -19.89 6.69 -5.56
N SER A 52 -19.38 7.36 -6.60
CA SER A 52 -19.27 6.77 -7.95
C SER A 52 -18.06 5.85 -8.13
N LEU A 53 -17.09 5.90 -7.20
CA LEU A 53 -15.89 5.08 -7.26
C LEU A 53 -16.18 3.65 -6.81
N ASN A 54 -15.54 2.69 -7.46
CA ASN A 54 -15.48 1.31 -6.97
C ASN A 54 -14.64 1.22 -5.69
N GLU A 55 -14.67 0.07 -5.01
CA GLU A 55 -13.98 -0.06 -3.72
C GLU A 55 -12.46 0.12 -3.78
N LEU A 56 -11.81 -0.33 -4.86
CA LEU A 56 -10.37 -0.18 -5.05
C LEU A 56 -9.99 1.29 -5.28
N GLU A 57 -10.81 2.00 -6.05
CA GLU A 57 -10.65 3.43 -6.29
C GLU A 57 -10.87 4.23 -5.01
N GLN A 58 -11.91 3.90 -4.23
CA GLN A 58 -12.14 4.49 -2.90
C GLN A 58 -10.93 4.24 -1.99
N TYR A 59 -10.39 3.04 -1.99
CA TYR A 59 -9.21 2.71 -1.19
C TYR A 59 -7.97 3.49 -1.66
N THR A 60 -7.78 3.64 -2.97
CA THR A 60 -6.71 4.48 -3.55
C THR A 60 -6.82 5.94 -3.10
N VAL A 61 -8.05 6.48 -3.05
CA VAL A 61 -8.33 7.81 -2.51
C VAL A 61 -7.93 7.90 -1.03
N TRP A 62 -8.22 6.86 -0.22
CA TRP A 62 -7.80 6.80 1.17
C TRP A 62 -6.27 6.74 1.33
N ILE A 63 -5.58 5.94 0.51
CA ILE A 63 -4.11 5.87 0.51
C ILE A 63 -3.51 7.26 0.26
N LYS A 64 -3.99 7.96 -0.77
CA LYS A 64 -3.55 9.34 -1.08
C LYS A 64 -3.86 10.31 0.06
N ALA A 65 -5.04 10.24 0.65
CA ALA A 65 -5.43 11.09 1.77
C ALA A 65 -4.51 10.91 2.98
N VAL A 66 -4.19 9.65 3.31
CA VAL A 66 -3.26 9.30 4.38
C VAL A 66 -1.84 9.74 4.02
N ALA A 67 -1.39 9.54 2.79
CA ALA A 67 -0.05 9.96 2.35
C ALA A 67 0.20 11.44 2.59
N ALA A 68 -0.81 12.29 2.35
CA ALA A 68 -0.69 13.72 2.62
C ALA A 68 -0.62 14.05 4.12
N ASP A 69 -1.42 13.36 4.94
CA ASP A 69 -1.41 13.49 6.40
C ASP A 69 -0.09 13.00 7.01
N TYR A 70 0.56 12.03 6.36
CA TYR A 70 1.74 11.30 6.82
C TYR A 70 2.94 11.38 5.86
N ALA A 71 3.17 12.54 5.22
CA ALA A 71 4.17 12.73 4.17
C ALA A 71 5.64 12.38 4.54
N GLN A 72 5.95 12.23 5.84
CA GLN A 72 7.26 11.78 6.30
C GLN A 72 7.45 10.26 6.19
N TYR A 73 6.37 9.49 6.10
CA TYR A 73 6.35 8.02 6.03
C TYR A 73 6.05 7.57 4.61
N ALA A 74 6.41 6.33 4.28
CA ALA A 74 6.08 5.72 2.99
C ALA A 74 5.00 4.64 3.14
N MET A 75 4.19 4.52 2.09
CA MET A 75 3.25 3.42 1.91
C MET A 75 4.01 2.10 1.74
N VAL A 76 3.47 1.03 2.28
CA VAL A 76 4.04 -0.32 2.22
C VAL A 76 2.98 -1.36 1.86
N GLY A 77 3.41 -2.61 1.65
CA GLY A 77 2.52 -3.76 1.46
C GLY A 77 1.49 -3.54 0.35
N ASN A 78 0.23 -3.88 0.62
CA ASN A 78 -0.87 -3.74 -0.35
C ASN A 78 -1.12 -2.27 -0.72
N SER A 79 -0.87 -1.31 0.19
CA SER A 79 -0.99 0.11 -0.16
C SER A 79 0.05 0.55 -1.18
N ALA A 80 1.28 0.04 -1.06
CA ALA A 80 2.33 0.28 -2.04
C ALA A 80 2.03 -0.43 -3.37
N ALA A 81 1.61 -1.70 -3.33
CA ALA A 81 1.27 -2.48 -4.53
C ALA A 81 0.23 -1.76 -5.41
N ILE A 82 -0.81 -1.21 -4.80
CA ILE A 82 -1.85 -0.46 -5.51
C ILE A 82 -1.27 0.78 -6.20
N LEU A 83 -0.42 1.55 -5.51
CA LEU A 83 0.21 2.74 -6.10
C LEU A 83 1.18 2.39 -7.24
N HIS A 84 1.80 1.21 -7.19
CA HIS A 84 2.62 0.66 -8.27
C HIS A 84 1.82 0.09 -9.45
N ASN A 85 0.49 0.00 -9.32
CA ASN A 85 -0.40 -0.74 -10.21
C ASN A 85 -0.01 -2.23 -10.34
N LEU A 86 0.39 -2.85 -9.23
CA LEU A 86 0.65 -4.28 -9.18
C LEU A 86 -0.61 -5.06 -8.83
N TRP A 87 -0.70 -6.29 -9.35
CA TRP A 87 -1.69 -7.23 -8.84
C TRP A 87 -1.38 -7.55 -7.37
N PHE A 88 -2.42 -7.77 -6.58
CA PHE A 88 -2.29 -8.11 -5.18
C PHE A 88 -3.44 -9.02 -4.77
N HIS A 89 -3.25 -9.83 -3.74
CA HIS A 89 -4.32 -10.65 -3.18
C HIS A 89 -5.16 -9.84 -2.20
N ASN A 90 -6.48 -9.89 -2.37
CA ASN A 90 -7.39 -8.99 -1.68
C ASN A 90 -7.83 -9.56 -0.31
N SER A 91 -7.09 -9.25 0.76
CA SER A 91 -7.54 -9.49 2.13
C SER A 91 -8.39 -8.31 2.61
N ARG A 92 -9.72 -8.39 2.46
CA ARG A 92 -10.62 -7.41 3.07
C ARG A 92 -10.70 -7.63 4.60
N PRO A 93 -10.90 -6.58 5.41
CA PRO A 93 -11.09 -5.18 5.05
C PRO A 93 -9.77 -4.42 4.78
N PHE A 94 -9.81 -3.51 3.80
CA PHE A 94 -8.67 -2.66 3.46
C PHE A 94 -8.31 -1.70 4.59
N ARG A 95 -7.02 -1.64 4.94
CA ARG A 95 -6.45 -0.69 5.89
C ARG A 95 -5.22 -0.09 5.25
N VAL A 96 -5.08 1.23 5.26
CA VAL A 96 -3.91 1.86 4.65
C VAL A 96 -2.66 1.49 5.46
N GLU A 97 -1.63 1.03 4.76
CA GLU A 97 -0.42 0.43 5.32
C GLU A 97 0.75 1.40 5.16
N ILE A 98 1.32 1.83 6.29
CA ILE A 98 2.45 2.76 6.30
C ILE A 98 3.59 2.23 7.17
N HIS A 99 4.82 2.43 6.71
CA HIS A 99 5.98 2.23 7.58
C HIS A 99 6.09 3.36 8.60
N ARG A 100 6.74 3.08 9.72
CA ARG A 100 6.93 4.03 10.81
C ARG A 100 8.29 3.86 11.44
N ARG A 101 8.96 4.98 11.71
CA ARG A 101 10.29 5.03 12.34
C ARG A 101 10.30 5.34 13.85
N THR A 102 9.23 5.90 14.43
CA THR A 102 9.24 6.41 15.83
C THR A 102 8.01 5.95 16.61
N THR A 103 8.06 5.83 17.94
CA THR A 103 6.96 5.32 18.80
C THR A 103 5.93 6.35 19.27
N LEU A 104 6.12 7.64 19.00
CA LEU A 104 5.13 8.69 19.32
C LEU A 104 4.12 8.90 18.17
N PHE A 105 2.85 8.59 18.41
CA PHE A 105 1.75 8.87 17.47
C PHE A 105 0.74 9.79 18.16
N ARG A 106 0.44 10.96 17.58
CA ARG A 106 -0.71 11.77 17.99
C ARG A 106 -1.89 11.47 17.06
N LYS A 107 -2.97 11.00 17.69
CA LYS A 107 -4.27 10.49 17.19
C LYS A 107 -4.99 11.27 16.07
N ARG A 108 -5.98 10.54 15.52
CA ARG A 108 -7.16 10.88 14.67
C ARG A 108 -6.90 11.02 13.18
N THR A 109 -7.05 9.90 12.50
CA THR A 109 -7.30 9.77 11.07
C THR A 109 -8.64 9.06 10.94
N THR A 110 -9.40 9.43 9.92
CA THR A 110 -10.69 8.81 9.60
C THR A 110 -10.52 7.49 8.84
N ALA A 111 -9.33 7.22 8.30
CA ALA A 111 -9.00 5.98 7.60
C ALA A 111 -8.62 4.88 8.61
N PRO A 112 -9.00 3.60 8.35
CA PRO A 112 -8.40 2.49 9.05
C PRO A 112 -6.93 2.35 8.63
N LEU A 113 -6.02 2.38 9.59
CA LEU A 113 -4.57 2.40 9.37
C LEU A 113 -3.87 1.24 10.05
N HIS A 114 -2.88 0.68 9.37
CA HIS A 114 -1.88 -0.22 9.94
C HIS A 114 -0.49 0.41 9.86
N LEU A 115 0.18 0.44 11.02
CA LEU A 115 1.50 1.05 11.20
C LEU A 115 2.51 -0.06 11.40
N TYR A 116 3.46 -0.20 10.48
CA TYR A 116 4.52 -1.19 10.59
C TYR A 116 5.81 -0.54 11.09
N ASN A 117 6.33 -1.03 12.21
CA ASN A 117 7.62 -0.61 12.72
C ASN A 117 8.72 -1.42 12.02
N VAL A 118 9.16 -0.93 10.86
CA VAL A 118 10.22 -1.56 10.07
C VAL A 118 11.19 -0.50 9.64
N ARG A 119 12.48 -0.86 9.65
CA ARG A 119 13.48 -0.07 8.99
C ARG A 119 13.22 -0.12 7.48
N VAL A 120 13.03 1.05 6.89
CA VAL A 120 13.04 1.26 5.45
C VAL A 120 14.16 2.26 5.19
N THR A 121 15.10 1.90 4.33
CA THR A 121 16.22 2.77 3.95
C THR A 121 15.82 3.69 2.80
N PRO A 122 16.52 4.82 2.58
CA PRO A 122 16.16 5.76 1.51
C PRO A 122 16.17 5.16 0.09
N ASP A 123 17.04 4.19 -0.17
CA ASP A 123 17.15 3.42 -1.42
C ASP A 123 15.97 2.45 -1.65
N GLU A 124 15.27 2.09 -0.58
CA GLU A 124 14.05 1.28 -0.62
C GLU A 124 12.79 2.13 -0.86
N ILE A 125 12.91 3.45 -1.00
CA ILE A 125 11.79 4.38 -1.15
C ILE A 125 11.86 5.09 -2.49
N GLU A 126 10.73 5.15 -3.16
CA GLU A 126 10.51 6.00 -4.33
C GLU A 126 9.31 6.93 -4.12
N VAL A 127 9.10 7.85 -5.06
CA VAL A 127 8.02 8.83 -5.01
C VAL A 127 7.13 8.69 -6.24
N LEU A 128 5.88 8.28 -6.03
CA LEU A 128 4.85 8.12 -7.05
C LEU A 128 3.74 9.15 -6.84
N GLY A 129 3.52 10.04 -7.79
CA GLY A 129 2.47 11.08 -7.68
C GLY A 129 2.61 11.95 -6.41
N GLY A 130 3.84 12.18 -5.93
CA GLY A 130 4.11 12.92 -4.69
C GLY A 130 3.93 12.13 -3.39
N VAL A 131 3.60 10.84 -3.48
CA VAL A 131 3.49 9.91 -2.35
C VAL A 131 4.79 9.12 -2.23
N LYS A 132 5.34 9.02 -1.01
CA LYS A 132 6.45 8.10 -0.73
C LYS A 132 5.92 6.67 -0.68
N VAL A 133 6.55 5.77 -1.39
CA VAL A 133 6.18 4.35 -1.49
C VAL A 133 7.44 3.51 -1.40
N THR A 134 7.37 2.31 -0.81
CA THR A 134 8.49 1.37 -0.97
C THR A 134 8.67 1.00 -2.43
N ASN A 135 9.90 0.79 -2.90
CA ASN A 135 10.16 0.33 -4.26
C ASN A 135 9.53 -1.07 -4.48
N ILE A 136 9.47 -1.53 -5.73
CA ILE A 136 8.75 -2.78 -6.06
C ILE A 136 9.31 -4.00 -5.34
N ALA A 137 10.63 -4.17 -5.32
CA ALA A 137 11.27 -5.30 -4.63
C ALA A 137 10.93 -5.29 -3.13
N ARG A 138 11.04 -4.14 -2.47
CA ARG A 138 10.69 -4.01 -1.06
C ARG A 138 9.20 -4.16 -0.81
N THR A 139 8.34 -3.69 -1.71
CA THR A 139 6.88 -3.88 -1.63
C THR A 139 6.52 -5.36 -1.59
N ILE A 140 7.11 -6.18 -2.46
CA ILE A 140 6.88 -7.63 -2.51
C ILE A 140 7.30 -8.29 -1.18
N LEU A 141 8.47 -7.91 -0.65
CA LEU A 141 8.96 -8.42 0.64
C LEU A 141 8.08 -7.96 1.82
N ASP A 142 7.60 -6.73 1.80
CA ASP A 142 6.66 -6.23 2.81
C ASP A 142 5.35 -7.02 2.75
N ILE A 143 4.82 -7.33 1.56
CA ILE A 143 3.60 -8.14 1.42
C ILE A 143 3.80 -9.53 1.99
N PHE A 144 4.91 -10.19 1.66
CA PHE A 144 5.26 -11.51 2.20
C PHE A 144 5.22 -11.50 3.73
N ARG A 145 5.81 -10.47 4.33
CA ARG A 145 5.92 -10.33 5.78
C ARG A 145 4.63 -9.94 6.48
N ILE A 146 3.79 -9.14 5.82
CA ILE A 146 2.59 -8.53 6.42
C ILE A 146 1.37 -9.42 6.24
N HIS A 147 1.28 -10.09 5.09
CA HIS A 147 0.17 -10.94 4.71
C HIS A 147 0.62 -12.39 4.73
N ASP A 148 1.17 -12.88 3.60
CA ASP A 148 1.59 -14.26 3.42
C ASP A 148 2.36 -14.45 2.10
N ALA A 149 2.88 -15.66 1.90
CA ALA A 149 3.57 -16.09 0.69
C ALA A 149 2.70 -16.02 -0.57
N HIS A 150 1.44 -16.42 -0.48
CA HIS A 150 0.51 -16.45 -1.61
C HIS A 150 0.23 -15.04 -2.17
N SER A 151 0.03 -14.08 -1.28
CA SER A 151 -0.19 -12.66 -1.59
C SER A 151 1.06 -12.05 -2.24
N ALA A 152 2.24 -12.39 -1.73
CA ALA A 152 3.50 -11.95 -2.30
C ALA A 152 3.73 -12.56 -3.69
N PHE A 153 3.39 -13.84 -3.87
CA PHE A 153 3.52 -14.55 -5.15
C PHE A 153 2.69 -13.90 -6.26
N VAL A 154 1.44 -13.49 -5.98
CA VAL A 154 0.59 -12.77 -6.95
C VAL A 154 1.26 -11.47 -7.39
N THR A 155 1.76 -10.70 -6.43
CA THR A 155 2.40 -9.41 -6.68
C THR A 155 3.69 -9.55 -7.47
N LEU A 156 4.52 -10.50 -7.05
CA LEU A 156 5.77 -10.84 -7.72
C LEU A 156 5.56 -11.33 -9.15
N SER A 157 4.61 -12.25 -9.34
CA SER A 157 4.30 -12.80 -10.67
C SER A 157 3.95 -11.70 -11.65
N HIS A 158 3.11 -10.75 -11.24
CA HIS A 158 2.77 -9.59 -12.06
C HIS A 158 3.98 -8.68 -12.31
N ALA A 159 4.80 -8.40 -11.28
CA ALA A 159 5.98 -7.56 -11.42
C ALA A 159 7.03 -8.18 -12.38
N LEU A 160 7.26 -9.49 -12.31
CA LEU A 160 8.14 -10.22 -13.23
C LEU A 160 7.57 -10.24 -14.65
N ALA A 161 6.28 -10.58 -14.81
CA ALA A 161 5.63 -10.63 -16.11
C ALA A 161 5.63 -9.28 -16.84
N THR A 162 5.68 -8.17 -16.09
CA THR A 162 5.72 -6.81 -16.63
C THR A 162 7.13 -6.21 -16.65
N ASN A 163 8.17 -6.99 -16.36
CA ASN A 163 9.58 -6.57 -16.31
C ASN A 163 9.82 -5.36 -15.38
N ARG A 164 9.08 -5.27 -14.29
CA ARG A 164 9.16 -4.19 -13.30
C ARG A 164 10.13 -4.49 -12.16
N VAL A 165 10.58 -5.74 -12.05
CA VAL A 165 11.62 -6.21 -11.13
C VAL A 165 12.29 -7.44 -11.72
N THR A 166 13.53 -7.70 -11.35
CA THR A 166 14.26 -8.93 -11.66
C THR A 166 14.45 -9.77 -10.40
N LEU A 167 14.72 -11.08 -10.58
CA LEU A 167 15.04 -11.96 -9.46
C LEU A 167 16.30 -11.53 -8.70
N ALA A 168 17.30 -11.00 -9.41
CA ALA A 168 18.53 -10.51 -8.81
C ALA A 168 18.30 -9.26 -7.94
N GLU A 169 17.46 -8.32 -8.39
CA GLU A 169 17.06 -7.15 -7.59
C GLU A 169 16.28 -7.55 -6.34
N LEU A 170 15.41 -8.56 -6.46
CA LEU A 170 14.66 -9.08 -5.31
C LEU A 170 15.59 -9.75 -4.29
N GLU A 171 16.53 -10.57 -4.75
CA GLU A 171 17.54 -11.22 -3.89
C GLU A 171 18.42 -10.17 -3.20
N GLN A 172 18.83 -9.12 -3.91
CA GLN A 172 19.58 -8.01 -3.32
C GLN A 172 18.77 -7.28 -2.24
N ALA A 173 17.51 -6.93 -2.51
CA ALA A 173 16.65 -6.25 -1.54
C ALA A 173 16.40 -7.11 -0.30
N ALA A 174 16.27 -8.43 -0.49
CA ALA A 174 16.08 -9.36 0.60
C ALA A 174 17.33 -9.48 1.48
N ASN A 175 18.53 -9.49 0.90
CA ASN A 175 19.79 -9.44 1.67
C ASN A 175 19.95 -8.15 2.51
N GLN A 176 19.21 -7.08 2.20
CA GLN A 176 19.20 -5.84 2.97
C GLN A 176 18.16 -5.85 4.11
N CYS A 177 17.22 -6.80 4.08
CA CYS A 177 16.14 -6.93 5.05
C CYS A 177 16.58 -7.79 6.24
N THR A 178 17.04 -7.14 7.32
CA THR A 178 17.49 -7.80 8.56
C THR A 178 16.43 -8.63 9.29
N TRP A 179 15.17 -8.58 8.86
CA TRP A 179 14.08 -9.36 9.44
C TRP A 179 13.90 -10.72 8.75
N LEU A 180 14.47 -10.91 7.55
CA LEU A 180 14.42 -12.19 6.84
C LEU A 180 15.29 -13.26 7.50
N ASP A 181 16.34 -12.86 8.22
CA ASP A 181 17.19 -13.75 9.02
C ASP A 181 16.40 -14.54 10.09
N HIS A 182 15.17 -14.14 10.40
CA HIS A 182 14.32 -14.74 11.42
C HIS A 182 13.14 -15.54 10.85
N LEU A 183 12.97 -15.58 9.52
CA LEU A 183 11.88 -16.31 8.86
C LEU A 183 12.42 -17.59 8.21
N HIS A 184 12.15 -18.75 8.84
CA HIS A 184 12.43 -20.08 8.26
C HIS A 184 11.76 -20.28 6.89
N GLU A 185 10.72 -19.51 6.59
CA GLU A 185 9.92 -19.57 5.35
C GLU A 185 10.57 -18.82 4.16
N TYR A 186 11.62 -18.02 4.38
CA TYR A 186 12.30 -17.30 3.29
C TYR A 186 12.98 -18.25 2.29
N ASP A 187 13.52 -19.37 2.78
CA ASP A 187 14.06 -20.44 1.94
C ASP A 187 12.99 -21.10 1.07
N GLN A 188 11.73 -21.16 1.53
CA GLN A 188 10.62 -21.66 0.72
C GLN A 188 10.23 -20.67 -0.36
N LEU A 189 10.12 -19.38 -0.03
CA LEU A 189 9.82 -18.34 -1.02
C LEU A 189 10.88 -18.30 -2.13
N ILE A 190 12.18 -18.30 -1.81
CA ILE A 190 13.22 -18.35 -2.85
C ILE A 190 13.13 -19.64 -3.66
N LYS A 191 12.84 -20.80 -3.05
CA LYS A 191 12.66 -22.05 -3.80
C LYS A 191 11.48 -21.98 -4.76
N GLU A 192 10.36 -21.41 -4.35
CA GLU A 192 9.13 -21.26 -5.14
C GLU A 192 9.25 -20.17 -6.22
N ILE A 193 10.03 -19.12 -5.95
CA ILE A 193 10.34 -18.07 -6.93
C ILE A 193 11.35 -18.56 -7.97
N ARG A 194 12.38 -19.32 -7.53
CA ARG A 194 13.47 -19.82 -8.36
C ARG A 194 13.06 -21.04 -9.18
N TYR A 195 12.04 -21.77 -8.75
CA TYR A 195 11.28 -22.75 -9.55
C TYR A 195 9.89 -22.21 -9.84
N PRO A 196 9.72 -21.27 -10.78
CA PRO A 196 8.39 -21.02 -11.32
C PRO A 196 7.98 -22.34 -11.93
N PHE A 197 6.90 -22.95 -11.42
CA PHE A 197 6.41 -24.27 -11.83
C PHE A 197 6.69 -24.53 -13.32
N ALA A 198 7.48 -25.56 -13.61
CA ALA A 198 7.94 -25.84 -14.97
C ALA A 198 6.75 -26.21 -15.87
N THR A 199 5.63 -26.65 -15.27
CA THR A 199 4.38 -26.97 -15.94
C THR A 199 3.14 -26.49 -15.16
N LYS A 200 2.01 -26.39 -15.87
CA LYS A 200 0.70 -26.04 -15.32
C LYS A 200 0.21 -27.06 -14.27
N GLU A 201 0.58 -28.33 -14.41
CA GLU A 201 0.22 -29.39 -13.46
C GLU A 201 0.94 -29.23 -12.11
N GLU A 202 2.20 -28.79 -12.11
CA GLU A 202 2.95 -28.54 -10.88
C GLU A 202 2.37 -27.38 -10.07
N ALA A 203 1.92 -26.31 -10.75
CA ALA A 203 1.24 -25.18 -10.11
C ALA A 203 -0.11 -25.59 -9.47
N LEU A 204 -0.85 -26.49 -10.14
CA LEU A 204 -2.12 -27.04 -9.62
C LEU A 204 -1.90 -27.97 -8.42
N ALA A 205 -0.87 -28.81 -8.46
CA ALA A 205 -0.52 -29.72 -7.36
C ALA A 205 -0.11 -28.95 -6.09
N TYR A 206 0.66 -27.86 -6.24
CA TYR A 206 1.06 -27.02 -5.11
C TYR A 206 -0.12 -26.29 -4.46
N SER A 207 -1.04 -25.75 -5.28
CA SER A 207 -2.30 -25.15 -4.81
C SER A 207 -3.13 -26.13 -3.98
N HIS A 208 -3.28 -27.38 -4.45
CA HIS A 208 -4.06 -28.40 -3.74
C HIS A 208 -3.38 -28.86 -2.43
N ALA A 209 -2.05 -28.97 -2.40
CA ALA A 209 -1.33 -29.37 -1.20
C ALA A 209 -1.40 -28.34 -0.06
N HIS A 210 -1.52 -27.05 -0.38
CA HIS A 210 -1.64 -25.97 0.62
C HIS A 210 -3.09 -25.76 1.09
N ILE A 211 -4.09 -25.99 0.24
CA ILE A 211 -5.51 -26.01 0.66
C ILE A 211 -5.75 -27.07 1.76
N GLU A 212 -5.11 -28.24 1.66
CA GLU A 212 -5.19 -29.27 2.71
C GLU A 212 -4.46 -28.92 4.03
N LEU A 213 -3.52 -27.96 4.00
CA LEU A 213 -2.84 -27.46 5.19
C LEU A 213 -3.70 -26.39 5.89
N GLU A 214 -4.38 -25.51 5.16
CA GLU A 214 -5.28 -24.51 5.74
C GLU A 214 -6.51 -25.14 6.41
N GLU A 215 -7.05 -26.25 5.87
CA GLU A 215 -8.16 -26.99 6.51
C GLU A 215 -7.76 -27.73 7.79
N LYS A 216 -6.45 -27.88 8.09
CA LYS A 216 -5.97 -28.50 9.33
C LYS A 216 -5.68 -27.51 10.46
N PHE A 217 -5.67 -26.21 10.16
CA PHE A 217 -5.37 -25.16 11.15
C PHE A 217 -6.58 -24.24 11.45
N PHE A 218 -7.78 -24.59 10.98
CA PHE A 218 -9.07 -24.01 11.40
C PHE A 218 -9.94 -25.01 12.15
#